data_AF-A0A920YUT2-F1
#
_entry.id   AF-A0A920YUT2-F1
#
_cell.length_a   1.000
_cell.length_b   1.000
_cell.length_c   1.000
_cell.angle_alpha   90.00
_cell.angle_beta   90.00
_cell.angle_gamma   90.00
#
_symmetry.space_group_name_H-M   'P 1'
#
loop_
_entity.id
_entity.type
_entity.pdbx_description
1 polymer ?
#
loop_
_entity_poly.entity_id
_entity_poly.type
_entity_poly.pdbx_seq_one_letter_code
_entity_poly.pdbx_strand_id
1 'polypeptide(L)'
;EDNLIQVGAINTDAGVRLLMYINGQKVFDCIDDGEDKITEPGYFGTYQQIRPMTISRTFVTTTQGVEEPKQFSIAAPVFKNAAGEEVESLTPYADLRASIDITNNFSEPGSACFILALYDSSNNLKSITFIEGEIKANDTFTFCAGFKLPSDVEGYYAQVFVWNSMEGMQPLSNVFKFK
;
A
#
# COMPACT_ATOMS: atom_id res chain seq x y z
N GLU A 1 11.55 -3.50 -28.63
CA GLU A 1 10.31 -3.26 -29.39
C GLU A 1 9.43 -2.34 -28.56
N ASP A 2 8.72 -1.42 -29.21
CA ASP A 2 7.80 -0.53 -28.51
C ASP A 2 6.55 -1.33 -28.10
N ASN A 3 6.09 -1.13 -26.87
CA ASN A 3 4.84 -1.72 -26.41
C ASN A 3 3.65 -0.90 -26.93
N LEU A 4 2.70 -1.55 -27.59
CA LEU A 4 1.42 -0.93 -27.94
C LEU A 4 0.54 -0.88 -26.68
N ILE A 5 0.30 0.33 -26.20
CA ILE A 5 -0.59 0.58 -25.06
C ILE A 5 -1.94 1.09 -25.58
N GLN A 6 -3.02 0.47 -25.12
CA GLN A 6 -4.39 0.89 -25.42
C GLN A 6 -5.17 1.03 -24.12
N VAL A 7 -5.87 2.15 -23.95
CA VAL A 7 -6.68 2.46 -22.77
C VAL A 7 -8.10 2.82 -23.20
N GLY A 8 -9.10 2.54 -22.36
CA GLY A 8 -10.49 2.87 -22.66
C GLY A 8 -11.40 2.87 -21.44
N ALA A 9 -12.55 3.51 -21.61
CA ALA A 9 -13.65 3.53 -20.65
C ALA A 9 -14.96 3.21 -21.38
N ILE A 10 -15.84 2.42 -20.76
CA ILE A 10 -17.12 1.99 -21.34
C ILE A 10 -18.20 2.07 -20.26
N ASN A 11 -19.33 2.70 -20.56
CA ASN A 11 -20.49 2.69 -19.67
C ASN A 11 -21.12 1.29 -19.63
N THR A 12 -21.48 0.82 -18.44
CA THR A 12 -22.20 -0.43 -18.21
C THR A 12 -23.37 -0.20 -17.26
N ASP A 13 -24.28 -1.17 -17.13
CA ASP A 13 -25.38 -1.09 -16.17
C ASP A 13 -24.91 -1.02 -14.71
N ALA A 14 -23.69 -1.51 -14.42
CA ALA A 14 -23.11 -1.52 -13.08
C ALA A 14 -22.30 -0.25 -12.73
N GLY A 15 -21.85 0.51 -13.74
CA GLY A 15 -20.94 1.65 -13.59
C GLY A 15 -20.05 1.84 -14.82
N VAL A 16 -18.96 2.60 -14.68
CA VAL A 16 -17.98 2.78 -15.76
C VAL A 16 -16.92 1.68 -15.69
N ARG A 17 -16.71 0.97 -16.79
CA ARG A 17 -15.66 -0.05 -16.92
C ARG A 17 -14.41 0.57 -17.53
N LEU A 18 -13.28 0.45 -16.84
CA LEU A 18 -11.97 0.89 -17.27
C LEU A 18 -11.13 -0.28 -17.77
N LEU A 19 -10.46 -0.09 -18.91
CA LEU A 19 -9.73 -1.13 -19.63
C LEU A 19 -8.32 -0.66 -20.00
N MET A 20 -7.35 -1.57 -19.91
CA MET A 20 -6.02 -1.39 -20.48
C MET A 20 -5.51 -2.66 -21.14
N TYR A 21 -4.91 -2.49 -22.32
CA TYR A 21 -4.22 -3.54 -23.06
C TYR A 21 -2.77 -3.14 -23.32
N ILE A 22 -1.87 -4.11 -23.25
CA ILE A 22 -0.47 -4.00 -23.65
C ILE A 22 -0.20 -5.11 -24.67
N ASN A 23 0.20 -4.74 -25.89
CA ASN A 23 0.46 -5.68 -26.99
C ASN A 23 -0.73 -6.63 -27.24
N GLY A 24 -1.95 -6.11 -27.13
CA GLY A 24 -3.19 -6.88 -27.28
C GLY A 24 -3.60 -7.71 -26.06
N GLN A 25 -2.75 -7.84 -25.03
CA GLN A 25 -3.11 -8.52 -23.79
C GLN A 25 -3.81 -7.56 -22.84
N LYS A 26 -5.01 -7.93 -22.36
CA LYS A 26 -5.73 -7.18 -21.32
C LYS A 26 -5.00 -7.28 -19.98
N VAL A 27 -4.51 -6.15 -19.48
CA VAL A 27 -3.74 -6.08 -18.22
C VAL A 27 -4.54 -5.45 -17.08
N PHE A 28 -5.54 -4.64 -17.40
CA PHE A 28 -6.43 -3.99 -16.44
C PHE A 28 -7.87 -4.05 -16.95
N ASP A 29 -8.80 -4.39 -16.06
CA ASP A 29 -10.23 -4.54 -16.34
C ASP A 29 -11.00 -4.39 -15.03
N CYS A 30 -11.51 -3.18 -14.78
CA CYS A 30 -12.16 -2.83 -13.52
C CYS A 30 -13.49 -2.14 -13.80
N ILE A 31 -14.54 -2.50 -13.05
CA ILE A 31 -15.80 -1.77 -13.03
C ILE A 31 -15.76 -0.87 -11.80
N ASP A 32 -15.98 0.43 -12.00
CA ASP A 32 -16.21 1.37 -10.92
C ASP A 32 -17.63 1.15 -10.35
N ASP A 33 -17.74 0.25 -9.38
CA ASP A 33 -19.00 -0.19 -8.75
C ASP A 33 -19.12 0.20 -7.28
N GLY A 34 -18.19 1.02 -6.77
CA GLY A 34 -18.18 1.50 -5.38
C GLY A 34 -19.28 2.52 -5.05
N GLU A 35 -19.37 2.89 -3.77
CA GLU A 35 -20.37 3.86 -3.27
C GLU A 35 -20.20 5.24 -3.91
N ASP A 36 -18.98 5.64 -4.25
CA ASP A 36 -18.62 6.92 -4.89
C ASP A 36 -18.40 6.80 -6.41
N LYS A 37 -19.02 5.79 -7.06
CA LYS A 37 -18.82 5.55 -8.48
C LYS A 37 -19.22 6.73 -9.37
N ILE A 38 -18.58 6.81 -10.53
CA ILE A 38 -18.90 7.80 -11.56
C ILE A 38 -20.31 7.55 -12.09
N THR A 39 -21.22 8.48 -11.78
CA THR A 39 -22.64 8.43 -12.17
C THR A 39 -23.02 9.52 -13.17
N GLU A 40 -22.18 10.54 -13.32
CA GLU A 40 -22.42 11.69 -14.20
C GLU A 40 -21.58 11.62 -15.48
N PRO A 41 -22.07 12.18 -16.61
CA PRO A 41 -21.28 12.29 -17.84
C PRO A 41 -19.96 13.05 -17.63
N GLY A 42 -18.88 12.57 -18.25
CA GLY A 42 -17.56 13.20 -18.14
C GLY A 42 -16.57 12.71 -19.20
N TYR A 43 -15.35 13.26 -19.16
CA TYR A 43 -14.25 12.86 -20.03
C TYR A 43 -13.27 11.95 -19.30
N PHE A 44 -12.89 10.84 -19.94
CA PHE A 44 -11.76 10.02 -19.51
C PHE A 44 -10.48 10.51 -20.18
N GLY A 45 -9.44 10.79 -19.40
CA GLY A 45 -8.15 11.23 -19.89
C GLY A 45 -7.00 10.55 -19.15
N THR A 46 -5.90 10.31 -19.86
CA THR A 46 -4.66 9.83 -19.25
C THR A 46 -3.69 10.99 -19.06
N TYR A 47 -3.12 11.13 -17.87
CA TYR A 47 -2.03 12.06 -17.61
C TYR A 47 -0.73 11.28 -17.43
N GLN A 48 0.29 11.60 -18.22
CA GLN A 48 1.62 10.99 -18.13
C GLN A 48 2.48 11.87 -17.23
N GLN A 49 2.96 11.36 -16.10
CA GLN A 49 4.04 12.01 -15.36
C GLN A 49 5.38 11.80 -16.10
N ILE A 50 6.34 12.70 -15.85
CA ILE A 50 7.70 12.69 -16.45
C ILE A 50 8.51 11.39 -16.11
N ARG A 51 8.00 10.53 -15.23
CA ARG A 51 8.67 9.31 -14.79
C ARG A 51 8.01 8.06 -15.40
N PRO A 52 8.80 7.04 -15.78
CA PRO A 52 8.26 5.75 -16.15
C PRO A 52 7.33 5.21 -15.06
N MET A 53 6.15 4.73 -15.44
CA MET A 53 5.27 4.00 -14.54
C MET A 53 5.49 2.50 -14.71
N THR A 54 5.72 1.79 -13.61
CA THR A 54 5.72 0.33 -13.59
C THR A 54 4.33 -0.15 -13.26
N ILE A 55 3.75 -0.98 -14.12
CA ILE A 55 2.42 -1.57 -13.91
C ILE A 55 2.61 -3.00 -13.43
N SER A 56 2.21 -3.28 -12.19
CA SER A 56 2.19 -4.62 -11.61
C SER A 56 0.76 -5.14 -11.53
N ARG A 57 0.55 -6.40 -11.93
CA ARG A 57 -0.75 -7.07 -11.87
C ARG A 57 -0.97 -7.59 -10.45
N THR A 58 -1.91 -7.02 -9.70
CA THR A 58 -2.42 -7.63 -8.47
C THR A 58 -3.69 -8.40 -8.83
N PHE A 59 -3.64 -9.73 -8.72
CA PHE A 59 -4.83 -10.56 -8.92
C PHE A 59 -5.63 -10.59 -7.61
N VAL A 60 -6.82 -10.00 -7.58
CA VAL A 60 -7.84 -10.41 -6.60
C VAL A 60 -8.68 -11.48 -7.30
N THR A 61 -8.41 -12.74 -6.95
CA THR A 61 -9.12 -13.89 -7.54
C THR A 61 -10.21 -14.30 -6.57
N THR A 62 -11.45 -13.87 -6.80
CA THR A 62 -12.61 -14.44 -6.10
C THR A 62 -12.98 -15.76 -6.80
N THR A 63 -12.38 -16.88 -6.36
CA THR A 63 -12.85 -18.22 -6.76
C THR A 63 -12.97 -19.10 -5.53
N GLN A 64 -14.20 -19.54 -5.25
CA GLN A 64 -14.51 -20.52 -4.21
C GLN A 64 -13.73 -21.83 -4.44
N GLY A 65 -13.04 -22.32 -3.41
CA GLY A 65 -12.61 -23.72 -3.30
C GLY A 65 -11.14 -24.05 -3.63
N VAL A 66 -10.23 -23.07 -3.62
CA VAL A 66 -8.77 -23.30 -3.66
C VAL A 66 -8.19 -22.74 -2.36
N GLU A 67 -7.21 -23.40 -1.73
CA GLU A 67 -6.45 -22.76 -0.64
C GLU A 67 -6.05 -21.36 -1.10
N GLU A 68 -6.48 -20.34 -0.35
CA GLU A 68 -6.07 -18.94 -0.55
C GLU A 68 -4.57 -18.93 -0.88
N PRO A 69 -4.11 -18.12 -1.86
CA PRO A 69 -2.69 -18.05 -2.14
C PRO A 69 -1.98 -17.76 -0.82
N LYS A 70 -1.03 -18.63 -0.44
CA LYS A 70 -0.13 -18.39 0.69
C LYS A 70 0.41 -16.98 0.49
N GLN A 71 0.02 -16.07 1.37
CA GLN A 71 0.36 -14.65 1.30
C GLN A 71 0.96 -14.25 2.64
N PHE A 72 1.65 -13.13 2.71
CA PHE A 72 1.97 -12.57 4.02
C PHE A 72 0.68 -12.22 4.76
N SER A 73 0.57 -12.64 6.02
CA SER A 73 -0.46 -12.11 6.93
C SER A 73 0.14 -10.99 7.74
N ILE A 74 -0.56 -9.86 7.81
CA ILE A 74 -0.05 -8.63 8.39
C ILE A 74 -1.01 -8.20 9.49
N ALA A 75 -0.51 -8.14 10.72
CA ALA A 75 -1.30 -7.72 11.88
C ALA A 75 -1.60 -6.21 11.86
N ALA A 76 -2.48 -5.77 12.75
CA ALA A 76 -2.67 -4.34 12.97
C ALA A 76 -1.39 -3.72 13.57
N PRO A 77 -0.96 -2.54 13.09
CA PRO A 77 0.19 -1.85 13.65
C PRO A 77 -0.12 -1.34 15.06
N VAL A 78 0.88 -1.39 15.94
CA VAL A 78 0.84 -0.81 17.29
C VAL A 78 1.78 0.38 17.34
N PHE A 79 1.31 1.51 17.86
CA PHE A 79 2.09 2.75 17.97
C PHE A 79 2.49 2.99 19.42
N LYS A 80 3.78 3.28 19.65
CA LYS A 80 4.37 3.47 20.97
C LYS A 80 5.28 4.68 21.04
N ASN A 81 5.42 5.24 22.25
CA ASN A 81 6.40 6.28 22.54
C ASN A 81 7.79 5.69 22.91
N ALA A 82 8.75 6.54 23.27
CA ALA A 82 10.09 6.12 23.69
C ALA A 82 10.11 5.25 24.96
N ALA A 83 9.12 5.42 25.85
CA ALA A 83 8.96 4.63 27.06
C ALA A 83 8.34 3.24 26.78
N GLY A 84 7.87 2.99 25.55
CA GLY A 84 7.22 1.73 25.16
C GLY A 84 5.73 1.69 25.47
N GLU A 85 5.14 2.82 25.87
CA GLU A 85 3.71 2.96 26.12
C GLU A 85 2.98 3.16 24.79
N GLU A 86 1.81 2.55 24.65
CA GLU A 86 0.99 2.75 23.46
C GLU A 86 0.43 4.16 23.40
N VAL A 87 0.36 4.70 22.18
CA VAL A 87 -0.15 6.04 21.91
C VAL A 87 -1.26 5.98 20.86
N GLU A 88 -2.28 6.79 21.06
CA GLU A 88 -3.43 6.88 20.17
C GLU A 88 -3.38 8.11 19.25
N SER A 89 -2.44 9.03 19.50
CA SER A 89 -2.25 10.22 18.67
C SER A 89 -0.80 10.70 18.57
N LEU A 90 -0.52 11.53 17.56
CA LEU A 90 0.77 12.22 17.44
C LEU A 90 0.97 13.22 18.58
N THR A 91 2.17 13.21 19.18
CA THR A 91 2.56 14.15 20.24
C THR A 91 3.80 14.93 19.82
N PRO A 92 3.79 16.28 19.84
CA PRO A 92 4.96 17.09 19.52
C PRO A 92 6.23 16.65 20.26
N TYR A 93 7.37 16.66 19.57
CA TYR A 93 8.70 16.29 20.08
C TYR A 93 8.86 14.84 20.59
N ALA A 94 7.79 14.06 20.67
CA ALA A 94 7.84 12.67 21.12
C ALA A 94 8.45 11.76 20.04
N ASP A 95 9.01 10.63 20.46
CA ASP A 95 9.30 9.54 19.53
C ASP A 95 8.00 8.83 19.17
N LEU A 96 7.78 8.62 17.88
CA LEU A 96 6.76 7.71 17.38
C LEU A 96 7.45 6.45 16.89
N ARG A 97 7.10 5.32 17.49
CA ARG A 97 7.50 3.98 17.04
C ARG A 97 6.27 3.23 16.60
N ALA A 98 6.36 2.55 15.47
CA ALA A 98 5.34 1.62 15.03
C ALA A 98 5.94 0.22 15.00
N SER A 99 5.17 -0.77 15.45
CA SER A 99 5.52 -2.18 15.34
C SER A 99 4.41 -2.95 14.67
N ILE A 100 4.78 -3.97 13.88
CA ILE A 100 3.83 -4.82 13.18
C ILE A 100 4.34 -6.25 13.14
N ASP A 101 3.44 -7.20 13.39
CA ASP A 101 3.73 -8.62 13.19
C ASP A 101 3.41 -9.00 11.75
N ILE A 102 4.38 -9.61 11.09
CA ILE A 102 4.26 -10.09 9.71
C ILE A 102 4.53 -11.59 9.71
N THR A 103 3.54 -12.37 9.29
CA THR A 103 3.64 -13.83 9.17
C THR A 103 3.84 -14.21 7.71
N ASN A 104 4.92 -14.94 7.44
CA ASN A 104 5.17 -15.54 6.14
C ASN A 104 4.44 -16.89 6.05
N ASN A 105 3.35 -16.98 5.28
CA ASN A 105 2.64 -18.25 5.08
C ASN A 105 3.17 -19.10 3.91
N PHE A 106 4.24 -18.67 3.24
CA PHE A 106 4.91 -19.45 2.19
C PHE A 106 5.68 -20.63 2.78
N SER A 107 5.94 -21.64 1.95
CA SER A 107 6.85 -22.76 2.28
C SER A 107 8.33 -22.41 2.15
N GLU A 108 8.65 -21.20 1.68
CA GLU A 108 10.00 -20.68 1.51
C GLU A 108 10.15 -19.34 2.24
N PRO A 109 11.38 -18.93 2.60
CA PRO A 109 11.62 -17.58 3.13
C PRO A 109 11.16 -16.49 2.16
N GLY A 110 10.77 -15.34 2.69
CA GLY A 110 10.31 -14.21 1.90
C GLY A 110 10.68 -12.88 2.54
N SER A 111 10.94 -11.88 1.71
CA SER A 111 11.30 -10.53 2.16
C SER A 111 10.07 -9.68 2.43
N ALA A 112 10.14 -8.91 3.50
CA ALA A 112 9.21 -7.84 3.82
C ALA A 112 9.96 -6.57 4.20
N CYS A 113 9.38 -5.43 3.83
CA CYS A 113 9.85 -4.08 4.11
C CYS A 113 8.73 -3.33 4.81
N PHE A 114 8.91 -3.09 6.11
CA PHE A 114 7.98 -2.31 6.91
C PHE A 114 8.35 -0.83 6.83
N ILE A 115 7.39 0.00 6.44
CA ILE A 115 7.59 1.42 6.18
C ILE A 115 6.71 2.24 7.11
N LEU A 116 7.28 3.27 7.72
CA LEU A 116 6.59 4.31 8.48
C LEU A 116 6.94 5.67 7.88
N ALA A 117 5.92 6.40 7.42
CA ALA A 117 6.05 7.69 6.76
C ALA A 117 5.20 8.77 7.44
N LEU A 118 5.75 9.95 7.68
CA LEU A 118 5.08 11.11 8.26
C LEU A 118 4.76 12.13 7.17
N TYR A 119 3.52 12.60 7.14
CA TYR A 119 3.04 13.62 6.21
C TYR A 119 2.52 14.83 6.98
N ASP A 120 2.68 16.02 6.40
CA ASP A 120 1.97 17.21 6.86
C ASP A 120 0.52 17.28 6.33
N SER A 121 -0.22 18.28 6.78
CA SER A 121 -1.60 18.57 6.37
C SER A 121 -1.76 18.86 4.87
N SER A 122 -0.67 19.19 4.18
CA SER A 122 -0.63 19.44 2.74
C SER A 122 -0.17 18.20 1.95
N ASN A 123 -0.12 17.03 2.59
CA ASN A 123 0.33 15.75 2.03
C ASN A 123 1.81 15.74 1.60
N ASN A 124 2.64 16.64 2.12
CA ASN A 124 4.08 16.57 1.89
C ASN A 124 4.72 15.55 2.85
N LEU A 125 5.56 14.66 2.31
CA LEU A 125 6.38 13.78 3.12
C LEU A 125 7.39 14.59 3.95
N LYS A 126 7.39 14.38 5.26
CA LYS A 126 8.30 15.04 6.22
C LYS A 126 9.37 14.12 6.77
N SER A 127 9.03 12.86 6.97
CA SER A 127 9.95 11.84 7.45
C SER A 127 9.54 10.49 6.91
N ILE A 128 10.50 9.61 6.66
CA ILE A 128 10.27 8.22 6.31
C ILE A 128 11.36 7.38 6.95
N THR A 129 10.97 6.23 7.49
CA THR A 129 11.87 5.21 7.98
C THR A 129 11.33 3.85 7.52
N PHE A 130 12.24 2.91 7.30
CA PHE A 130 11.88 1.57 6.89
C PHE A 130 12.88 0.56 7.45
N ILE A 131 12.43 -0.67 7.59
CA ILE A 131 13.25 -1.82 7.94
C ILE A 131 12.86 -2.99 7.05
N GLU A 132 13.88 -3.63 6.49
CA GLU A 132 13.72 -4.80 5.63
C GLU A 132 14.28 -6.03 6.31
N GLY A 133 13.65 -7.17 6.07
CA GLY A 133 14.09 -8.44 6.62
C GLY A 133 13.49 -9.61 5.87
N GLU A 134 14.23 -10.71 5.87
CA GLU A 134 13.72 -12.00 5.43
C GLU A 134 13.01 -12.68 6.60
N ILE A 135 11.78 -13.14 6.35
CA ILE A 135 10.99 -13.93 7.29
C ILE A 135 11.03 -15.37 6.80
N LYS A 136 11.42 -16.30 7.68
CA LYS A 136 11.47 -17.73 7.35
C LYS A 136 10.08 -18.26 6.98
N ALA A 137 10.06 -19.36 6.23
CA ALA A 137 8.84 -20.07 5.88
C ALA A 137 8.00 -20.40 7.12
N ASN A 138 6.71 -20.07 7.11
CA ASN A 138 5.75 -20.30 8.20
C ASN A 138 6.15 -19.64 9.54
N ASP A 139 6.98 -18.59 9.51
CA ASP A 139 7.43 -17.86 10.69
C ASP A 139 6.76 -16.47 10.78
N THR A 140 6.77 -15.90 11.98
CA THR A 140 6.30 -14.53 12.23
C THR A 140 7.43 -13.69 12.78
N PHE A 141 7.61 -12.50 12.20
CA PHE A 141 8.60 -11.54 12.67
C PHE A 141 7.95 -10.20 12.99
N THR A 142 8.33 -9.62 14.12
CA THR A 142 7.90 -8.28 14.53
C THR A 142 8.89 -7.25 13.97
N PHE A 143 8.43 -6.42 13.04
CA PHE A 143 9.20 -5.27 12.58
C PHE A 143 8.90 -4.06 13.45
N CYS A 144 9.91 -3.22 13.68
CA CYS A 144 9.76 -1.99 14.44
C CYS A 144 10.56 -0.88 13.76
N ALA A 145 9.93 0.27 13.56
CA ALA A 145 10.54 1.46 12.99
C ALA A 145 10.00 2.71 13.68
N GLY A 146 10.76 3.79 13.68
CA GLY A 146 10.35 5.02 14.36
C GLY A 146 11.21 6.22 14.07
N PHE A 147 10.68 7.39 14.40
CA PHE A 147 11.37 8.67 14.32
C PHE A 147 10.85 9.64 15.39
N LYS A 148 11.61 10.70 15.63
CA LYS A 148 11.17 11.82 16.45
C LYS A 148 10.20 12.72 15.68
N LEU A 149 9.10 13.08 16.31
CA LEU A 149 8.11 14.00 15.75
C LEU A 149 8.58 15.46 15.84
N PRO A 150 8.15 16.32 14.88
CA PRO A 150 8.44 17.75 14.92
C PRO A 150 7.76 18.45 16.11
N SER A 151 8.08 19.74 16.28
CA SER A 151 7.50 20.60 17.31
C SER A 151 6.03 20.92 17.11
N ASP A 152 5.56 20.80 15.87
CA ASP A 152 4.17 21.04 15.48
C ASP A 152 3.72 19.87 14.60
N VAL A 153 2.65 19.22 15.02
CA VAL A 153 2.03 18.07 14.36
C VAL A 153 0.58 18.37 13.99
N GLU A 154 0.15 19.63 14.00
CA GLU A 154 -1.22 20.00 13.66
C GLU A 154 -1.54 19.60 12.22
N GLY A 155 -2.54 18.73 12.07
CA GLY A 155 -2.96 18.17 10.78
C GLY A 155 -1.96 17.18 10.17
N TYR A 156 -0.89 16.81 10.86
CA TYR A 156 0.02 15.76 10.43
C TYR A 156 -0.66 14.40 10.56
N TYR A 157 -0.13 13.43 9.81
CA TYR A 157 -0.52 12.03 9.95
C TYR A 157 0.64 11.13 9.58
N ALA A 158 0.69 9.95 10.21
CA ALA A 158 1.60 8.89 9.83
C ALA A 158 0.88 7.84 8.96
N GLN A 159 1.61 7.23 8.04
CA GLN A 159 1.19 6.07 7.29
C GLN A 159 2.15 4.92 7.58
N VAL A 160 1.58 3.73 7.77
CA VAL A 160 2.34 2.48 7.83
C VAL A 160 1.82 1.49 6.80
N PHE A 161 2.75 0.83 6.14
CA PHE A 161 2.47 -0.19 5.15
C PHE A 161 3.68 -1.10 4.95
N VAL A 162 3.45 -2.25 4.32
CA VAL A 162 4.46 -3.26 4.07
C VAL A 162 4.59 -3.49 2.57
N TRP A 163 5.81 -3.46 2.07
CA TRP A 163 6.18 -3.88 0.72
C TRP A 163 7.06 -5.14 0.77
N ASN A 164 7.32 -5.78 -0.37
CA ASN A 164 8.30 -6.87 -0.44
C ASN A 164 9.74 -6.35 -0.24
N SER A 165 10.05 -5.16 -0.76
CA SER A 165 11.31 -4.41 -0.62
C SER A 165 11.14 -2.98 -1.17
N MET A 166 12.08 -2.10 -0.87
CA MET A 166 12.17 -0.73 -1.40
C MET A 166 12.54 -0.72 -2.89
N GLU A 167 13.25 -1.76 -3.37
CA GLU A 167 13.55 -1.92 -4.81
C GLU A 167 12.36 -2.50 -5.57
N GLY A 168 11.74 -3.55 -5.02
CA GLY A 168 10.60 -4.22 -5.65
C GLY A 168 9.30 -3.42 -5.59
N MET A 169 9.12 -2.60 -4.56
CA MET A 169 7.96 -1.73 -4.33
C MET A 169 6.60 -2.43 -4.51
N GLN A 170 6.54 -3.74 -4.26
CA GLN A 170 5.31 -4.51 -4.38
C GLN A 170 4.55 -4.46 -3.06
N PRO A 171 3.32 -3.92 -3.02
CA PRO A 171 2.54 -3.85 -1.79
C PRO A 171 2.17 -5.25 -1.29
N LEU A 172 2.42 -5.47 0.01
CA LEU A 172 1.99 -6.64 0.76
C LEU A 172 0.84 -6.31 1.72
N SER A 173 0.66 -5.04 2.09
CA SER A 173 -0.45 -4.56 2.90
C SER A 173 -1.20 -3.39 2.27
N ASN A 174 -2.41 -3.15 2.77
CA ASN A 174 -3.03 -1.83 2.68
C ASN A 174 -2.28 -0.80 3.53
N VAL A 175 -2.53 0.48 3.28
CA VAL A 175 -1.97 1.58 4.07
C VAL A 175 -2.84 1.83 5.30
N PHE A 176 -2.23 1.80 6.49
CA PHE A 176 -2.88 2.23 7.72
C PHE A 176 -2.48 3.68 8.03
N LYS A 177 -3.48 4.53 8.32
CA LYS A 177 -3.28 5.95 8.62
C LYS A 177 -3.48 6.21 10.12
N PHE A 178 -2.47 6.78 10.76
CA PHE A 178 -2.44 7.17 12.16
C PHE A 178 -2.41 8.71 12.27
N LYS A 179 -3.11 9.30 13.24
CA LYS A 179 -3.29 10.75 13.38
C LYS A 179 -3.00 11.15 14.82
#